data_AF-A0A081RIF8-F1
#
_entry.id   AF-A0A081RIF8-F1
#
_cell.length_a   1.000
_cell.length_b   1.000
_cell.length_c   1.000
_cell.angle_alpha   90.00
_cell.angle_beta   90.00
_cell.angle_gamma   90.00
#
_symmetry.space_group_name_H-M   'P 1'
#
loop_
_entity.id
_entity.type
_entity.pdbx_description
1 polymer ?
#
loop_
_entity_poly.entity_id
_entity_poly.type
_entity_poly.pdbx_seq_one_letter_code
_entity_poly.pdbx_strand_id
1 'polypeptide(L)'
;MRNRLIPSGALACGVAALSLLTSGVAAQETSTPPATQDEAVPQADPAVVNARQNRTDDQAVAGFLDRKRERQARRETALGRRGAGGDQQELRRLYRALNIPRPNPRAQISAANQSALAESFETDSIQLLQSLDFKPARVRRLADAGLNPLQAAAAYTRGTASVTDYALLSDVVAVARVVEVRNERLGDGFRSTVLLEITDSILGRAPNRPIALRQRSGEDENGQTLRVTSELQAVDGQSYLVMLSAGLYGQLATEGAGNPAASARGAARNYVQLGPTYLVQGDTLTPVDTGEVSPTTLSQLKATLAPVARARNTADDAAPAQETVQ
;
A
#
# COMPACT_ATOMS: atom_id res chain seq x y z
N MET A 1 24.39 16.98 7.21
CA MET A 1 23.27 16.52 6.35
C MET A 1 22.14 16.08 7.26
N ARG A 2 20.95 16.69 7.17
CA ARG A 2 19.79 16.36 8.02
C ARG A 2 18.86 15.42 7.23
N ASN A 3 18.86 14.14 7.57
CA ASN A 3 17.93 13.17 6.99
C ASN A 3 16.53 13.36 7.60
N ARG A 4 15.52 13.66 6.77
CA ARG A 4 14.12 13.59 7.18
C ARG A 4 13.57 12.22 6.81
N LEU A 5 13.31 11.39 7.82
CA LEU A 5 12.60 10.12 7.70
C LEU A 5 11.09 10.42 7.68
N ILE A 6 10.40 10.02 6.61
CA ILE A 6 8.94 10.15 6.53
C ILE A 6 8.35 8.79 6.17
N PRO A 7 7.46 8.21 6.99
CA PRO A 7 6.70 7.02 6.58
C PRO A 7 5.82 7.39 5.39
N SER A 8 5.80 6.57 4.33
CA SER A 8 5.02 6.87 3.14
C SER A 8 3.52 6.97 3.47
N GLY A 9 3.01 8.19 3.50
CA GLY A 9 1.59 8.48 3.74
C GLY A 9 0.64 7.91 2.69
N ALA A 10 1.14 7.29 1.61
CA ALA A 10 0.33 6.64 0.58
C ALA A 10 0.38 5.11 0.56
N LEU A 11 1.22 4.45 1.37
CA LEU A 11 1.32 2.98 1.40
C LEU A 11 1.32 2.39 2.82
N ALA A 12 1.50 3.19 3.88
CA ALA A 12 1.62 2.71 5.26
C ALA A 12 0.35 2.89 6.13
N CYS A 13 -0.86 2.82 5.57
CA CYS A 13 -2.08 2.87 6.41
C CYS A 13 -2.43 1.54 7.08
N GLY A 14 -1.75 0.44 6.74
CA GLY A 14 -2.05 -0.86 7.30
C GLY A 14 -1.58 -1.05 8.75
N VAL A 15 -0.36 -0.62 9.07
CA VAL A 15 0.27 -0.96 10.36
C VAL A 15 -0.02 0.08 11.45
N ALA A 16 -0.22 1.35 11.08
CA ALA A 16 -0.46 2.42 12.05
C ALA A 16 -1.87 2.38 12.68
N ALA A 17 -2.88 1.87 11.96
CA ALA A 17 -4.26 1.89 12.44
C ALA A 17 -4.53 0.90 13.60
N LEU A 18 -3.71 -0.15 13.77
CA LEU A 18 -3.85 -1.09 14.88
C LEU A 18 -2.91 -0.81 16.07
N SER A 19 -1.93 0.08 15.88
CA SER A 19 -0.81 0.31 16.81
C SER A 19 -0.85 1.66 17.52
N LEU A 20 -1.76 2.57 17.15
CA LEU A 20 -1.85 3.95 17.67
C LEU A 20 -2.54 4.09 19.04
N LEU A 21 -2.49 3.07 19.89
CA LEU A 21 -2.94 3.14 21.29
C LEU A 21 -1.91 2.43 22.18
N THR A 22 -0.65 2.88 22.13
CA THR A 22 0.26 2.67 23.26
C THR A 22 -0.05 3.76 24.28
N SER A 23 -0.55 3.30 25.43
CA SER A 23 -0.82 4.08 26.63
C SER A 23 0.28 5.11 26.90
N GLY A 24 -0.09 6.38 26.98
CA GLY A 24 0.75 7.41 27.57
C GLY A 24 0.95 7.11 29.05
N VAL A 25 2.15 6.71 29.42
CA VAL A 25 2.69 6.93 30.77
C VAL A 25 3.85 7.87 30.58
N ALA A 26 3.64 9.16 30.86
CA ALA A 26 4.70 10.13 30.90
C ALA A 26 5.69 9.70 31.98
N ALA A 27 6.95 9.47 31.60
CA ALA A 27 8.05 9.38 32.53
C ALA A 27 8.20 10.75 33.20
N GLN A 28 7.75 10.85 34.44
CA GLN A 28 7.88 12.04 35.26
C GLN A 28 9.29 12.02 35.86
N GLU A 29 10.12 12.99 35.47
CA GLU A 29 11.45 13.20 36.04
C GLU A 29 11.33 13.36 37.56
N THR A 30 12.05 12.51 38.28
CA THR A 30 12.17 12.55 39.73
C THR A 30 12.92 13.81 40.16
N SER A 31 12.18 14.78 40.67
CA SER A 31 12.70 15.77 41.62
C SER A 31 11.89 15.66 42.90
N THR A 32 12.56 15.31 44.00
CA THR A 32 11.96 15.13 45.32
C THR A 32 11.96 16.46 46.07
N PRO A 33 10.82 16.92 46.59
CA PRO A 33 10.79 17.72 47.82
C PRO A 33 9.85 17.08 48.88
N PRO A 34 9.91 17.55 50.15
CA PRO A 34 9.74 16.67 51.30
C PRO A 34 8.27 16.38 51.67
N ALA A 35 8.13 15.29 52.40
CA ALA A 35 6.89 14.71 52.90
C ALA A 35 5.99 15.74 53.60
N THR A 36 4.77 15.90 53.08
CA THR A 36 3.66 16.50 53.80
C THR A 36 2.37 15.73 53.49
N GLN A 37 1.87 15.03 54.52
CA GLN A 37 0.49 14.60 54.80
C GLN A 37 -0.29 13.80 53.74
N ASP A 38 -0.75 12.61 54.16
CA ASP A 38 -1.79 11.77 53.53
C ASP A 38 -3.06 12.59 53.22
N GLU A 39 -3.16 13.13 52.01
CA GLU A 39 -4.45 13.35 51.36
C GLU A 39 -4.70 12.15 50.45
N ALA A 40 -5.72 11.36 50.78
CA ALA A 40 -6.22 10.33 49.89
C ALA A 40 -6.69 11.00 48.59
N VAL A 41 -5.85 10.97 47.55
CA VAL A 41 -6.23 11.40 46.20
C VAL A 41 -7.49 10.61 45.84
N PRO A 42 -8.64 11.27 45.59
CA PRO A 42 -9.85 10.55 45.25
C PRO A 42 -9.59 9.80 43.95
N GLN A 43 -9.55 8.46 44.02
CA GLN A 43 -9.48 7.63 42.83
C GLN A 43 -10.69 7.96 41.97
N ALA A 44 -10.44 8.50 40.78
CA ALA A 44 -11.50 8.84 39.84
C ALA A 44 -12.35 7.58 39.56
N ASP A 45 -13.67 7.74 39.62
CA ASP A 45 -14.61 6.66 39.34
C ASP A 45 -14.26 6.00 37.99
N PRO A 46 -13.97 4.68 37.97
CA PRO A 46 -13.65 3.94 36.76
C PRO A 46 -14.65 4.16 35.62
N ALA A 47 -15.93 4.39 35.92
CA ALA A 47 -16.95 4.69 34.91
C ALA A 47 -16.71 6.05 34.24
N VAL A 48 -16.28 7.06 35.00
CA VAL A 48 -15.94 8.40 34.49
C VAL A 48 -14.65 8.36 33.68
N VAL A 49 -13.66 7.59 34.12
CA VAL A 49 -12.39 7.39 33.39
C VAL A 49 -12.65 6.68 32.06
N ASN A 50 -13.43 5.60 32.06
CA ASN A 50 -13.80 4.86 30.85
C ASN A 50 -14.63 5.72 29.88
N ALA A 51 -15.59 6.51 30.39
CA ALA A 51 -16.38 7.41 29.54
C ALA A 51 -15.54 8.53 28.91
N ARG A 52 -14.54 9.05 29.63
CA ARG A 52 -13.58 10.03 29.08
C ARG A 52 -12.70 9.40 28.02
N GLN A 53 -12.16 8.21 28.26
CA GLN A 53 -11.33 7.49 27.30
C GLN A 53 -12.10 7.20 26.01
N ASN A 54 -13.33 6.68 26.11
CA ASN A 54 -14.17 6.39 24.94
C ASN A 54 -14.47 7.65 24.10
N ARG A 55 -14.67 8.82 24.74
CA ARG A 55 -14.83 10.09 24.02
C ARG A 55 -13.55 10.51 23.29
N THR A 56 -12.40 10.34 23.92
CA THR A 56 -11.10 10.65 23.30
C THR A 56 -10.83 9.74 22.10
N ASP A 57 -11.13 8.45 22.23
CA ASP A 57 -10.99 7.47 21.15
C ASP A 57 -11.93 7.79 19.97
N ASP A 58 -13.19 8.15 20.25
CA ASP A 58 -14.15 8.57 19.23
C ASP A 58 -13.70 9.83 18.48
N GLN A 59 -13.13 10.82 19.19
CA GLN A 59 -12.57 12.03 18.57
C GLN A 59 -11.34 11.72 17.71
N ALA A 60 -10.47 10.82 18.16
CA ALA A 60 -9.30 10.40 17.40
C ALA A 60 -9.70 9.68 16.10
N VAL A 61 -10.71 8.80 16.16
CA VAL A 61 -11.25 8.12 14.97
C VAL A 61 -11.92 9.11 14.02
N ALA A 62 -12.69 10.08 14.51
CA ALA A 62 -13.27 11.12 13.66
C ALA A 62 -12.18 11.89 12.88
N GLY A 63 -11.14 12.36 13.57
CA GLY A 63 -10.02 13.05 12.91
C GLY A 63 -9.24 12.15 11.94
N PHE A 64 -9.15 10.85 12.22
CA PHE A 64 -8.60 9.88 11.27
C PHE A 64 -9.46 9.73 10.01
N LEU A 65 -10.78 9.65 10.16
CA LEU A 65 -11.73 9.54 9.06
C LEU A 65 -11.71 10.79 8.18
N ASP A 66 -11.54 11.98 8.75
CA ASP A 66 -11.42 13.21 7.97
C ASP A 66 -10.17 13.21 7.08
N ARG A 67 -9.01 12.79 7.61
CA ARG A 67 -7.78 12.61 6.82
C ARG A 67 -7.91 11.51 5.77
N LYS A 68 -8.72 10.48 6.02
CA LYS A 68 -9.02 9.44 5.01
C LYS A 68 -9.88 10.03 3.88
N ARG A 69 -10.97 10.74 4.21
CA ARG A 69 -11.86 11.39 3.23
C ARG A 69 -11.09 12.34 2.31
N GLU A 70 -10.21 13.18 2.88
CA GLU A 70 -9.39 14.09 2.08
C GLU A 70 -8.51 13.35 1.07
N ARG A 71 -7.86 12.26 1.48
CA ARG A 71 -7.03 11.42 0.60
C ARG A 71 -7.87 10.70 -0.46
N GLN A 72 -9.04 10.18 -0.07
CA GLN A 72 -9.97 9.53 -0.99
C GLN A 72 -10.46 10.51 -2.06
N ALA A 73 -10.77 11.75 -1.70
CA ALA A 73 -11.19 12.79 -2.65
C ALA A 73 -10.06 13.17 -3.64
N ARG A 74 -8.82 13.29 -3.15
CA ARG A 74 -7.65 13.53 -4.01
C ARG A 74 -7.44 12.38 -5.00
N ARG A 75 -7.53 11.13 -4.51
CA ARG A 75 -7.39 9.92 -5.32
C ARG A 75 -8.52 9.81 -6.36
N GLU A 76 -9.75 10.06 -5.97
CA GLU A 76 -10.92 10.08 -6.85
C GLU A 76 -10.77 11.11 -7.97
N THR A 77 -10.31 12.32 -7.63
CA THR A 77 -10.01 13.35 -8.63
C THR A 77 -8.97 12.89 -9.65
N ALA A 78 -7.88 12.25 -9.18
CA ALA A 78 -6.85 11.70 -10.05
C ALA A 78 -7.35 10.50 -10.88
N LEU A 79 -8.17 9.61 -10.31
CA LEU A 79 -8.84 8.53 -11.03
C LEU A 79 -9.75 9.07 -12.14
N GLY A 80 -10.47 10.16 -11.87
CA GLY A 80 -11.28 10.88 -12.86
C GLY A 80 -10.43 11.41 -14.01
N ARG A 81 -9.30 12.06 -13.72
CA ARG A 81 -8.34 12.54 -14.75
C ARG A 81 -7.74 11.42 -15.59
N ARG A 82 -7.57 10.22 -15.01
CA ARG A 82 -7.09 9.01 -15.71
C ARG A 82 -8.18 8.26 -16.49
N GLY A 83 -9.46 8.62 -16.33
CA GLY A 83 -10.57 7.82 -16.86
C GLY A 83 -10.75 6.47 -16.16
N ALA A 84 -10.17 6.27 -14.98
CA ALA A 84 -10.27 5.04 -14.19
C ALA A 84 -11.42 5.05 -13.16
N GLY A 85 -12.13 6.17 -13.03
CA GLY A 85 -13.21 6.36 -12.05
C GLY A 85 -14.55 5.68 -12.38
N GLY A 86 -14.82 5.39 -13.66
CA GLY A 86 -16.16 4.97 -14.13
C GLY A 86 -16.68 3.63 -13.57
N ASP A 87 -15.79 2.76 -13.08
CA ASP A 87 -16.13 1.40 -12.64
C ASP A 87 -16.50 1.29 -11.15
N GLN A 88 -16.51 2.40 -10.41
CA GLN A 88 -16.59 2.40 -8.95
C GLN A 88 -17.86 1.74 -8.39
N GLN A 89 -19.03 2.02 -8.99
CA GLN A 89 -20.30 1.47 -8.51
C GLN A 89 -20.34 -0.06 -8.66
N GLU A 90 -19.82 -0.58 -9.76
CA GLU A 90 -19.81 -2.01 -10.02
C GLU A 90 -18.81 -2.74 -9.11
N LEU A 91 -17.60 -2.19 -8.93
CA LEU A 91 -16.64 -2.71 -7.95
C LEU A 91 -17.22 -2.69 -6.53
N ARG A 92 -18.00 -1.67 -6.17
CA ARG A 92 -18.68 -1.59 -4.87
C ARG A 92 -19.72 -2.69 -4.70
N ARG A 93 -20.51 -2.98 -5.75
CA ARG A 93 -21.47 -4.09 -5.74
C ARG A 93 -20.76 -5.43 -5.53
N LEU A 94 -19.69 -5.68 -6.28
CA LEU A 94 -18.87 -6.88 -6.12
C LEU A 94 -18.24 -6.97 -4.72
N TYR A 95 -17.71 -5.87 -4.18
CA TYR A 95 -17.15 -5.83 -2.83
C TYR A 95 -18.17 -6.24 -1.78
N ARG A 96 -19.39 -5.68 -1.84
CA ARG A 96 -20.45 -5.95 -0.85
C ARG A 96 -21.05 -7.36 -0.97
N ALA A 97 -20.98 -7.97 -2.15
CA ALA A 97 -21.35 -9.37 -2.33
C ALA A 97 -20.36 -10.33 -1.64
N LEU A 98 -19.14 -9.88 -1.39
CA LEU A 98 -18.15 -10.61 -0.62
C LEU A 98 -18.33 -10.26 0.86
N ASN A 99 -18.47 -11.27 1.72
CA ASN A 99 -18.50 -11.11 3.17
C ASN A 99 -17.09 -10.78 3.71
N ILE A 100 -16.47 -9.70 3.23
CA ILE A 100 -15.13 -9.28 3.61
C ILE A 100 -15.16 -8.81 5.07
N PRO A 101 -14.25 -9.30 5.94
CA PRO A 101 -14.16 -8.86 7.32
C PRO A 101 -14.04 -7.35 7.44
N ARG A 102 -14.91 -6.76 8.27
CA ARG A 102 -14.86 -5.33 8.58
C ARG A 102 -13.65 -5.00 9.45
N PRO A 103 -13.10 -3.77 9.34
CA PRO A 103 -12.11 -3.30 10.29
C PRO A 103 -12.68 -3.37 11.71
N ASN A 104 -11.96 -4.00 12.63
CA ASN A 104 -12.33 -4.05 14.04
C ASN A 104 -11.33 -3.23 14.86
N PRO A 105 -11.66 -1.98 15.24
CA PRO A 105 -10.79 -1.16 16.06
C PRO A 105 -10.66 -1.77 17.46
N ARG A 106 -9.47 -1.65 18.05
CA ARG A 106 -9.24 -2.10 19.44
C ARG A 106 -9.98 -1.25 20.47
N ALA A 107 -10.26 0.01 20.14
CA ALA A 107 -10.98 0.94 20.99
C ALA A 107 -12.51 0.75 20.90
N GLN A 108 -13.20 0.99 22.00
CA GLN A 108 -14.66 1.08 22.01
C GLN A 108 -15.10 2.42 21.41
N ILE A 109 -15.55 2.38 20.16
CA ILE A 109 -16.02 3.55 19.43
C ILE A 109 -17.52 3.46 19.12
N SER A 110 -18.16 4.61 18.91
CA SER A 110 -19.59 4.69 18.58
C SER A 110 -19.94 3.91 17.31
N ALA A 111 -21.18 3.40 17.23
CA ALA A 111 -21.68 2.68 16.05
C ALA A 111 -21.61 3.50 14.75
N ALA A 112 -21.75 4.82 14.86
CA ALA A 112 -21.57 5.75 13.73
C ALA A 112 -20.13 5.75 13.22
N ASN A 113 -19.15 5.86 14.13
CA ASN A 113 -17.72 5.79 13.77
C ASN A 113 -17.33 4.40 13.26
N GLN A 114 -17.87 3.31 13.81
CA GLN A 114 -17.65 1.95 13.29
C GLN A 114 -18.14 1.82 11.84
N SER A 115 -19.33 2.34 11.55
CA SER A 115 -19.93 2.30 10.21
C SER A 115 -19.13 3.14 9.22
N ALA A 116 -18.75 4.37 9.61
CA ALA A 116 -17.94 5.26 8.79
C ALA A 116 -16.53 4.70 8.53
N LEU A 117 -15.95 4.00 9.51
CA LEU A 117 -14.68 3.29 9.35
C LEU A 117 -14.81 2.17 8.33
N ALA A 118 -15.83 1.31 8.44
CA ALA A 118 -16.06 0.23 7.49
C ALA A 118 -16.23 0.76 6.06
N GLU A 119 -17.02 1.83 5.87
CA GLU A 119 -17.22 2.46 4.57
C GLU A 119 -15.95 3.11 4.01
N SER A 120 -15.14 3.72 4.87
CA SER A 120 -13.85 4.29 4.47
C SER A 120 -12.90 3.21 3.96
N PHE A 121 -12.80 2.06 4.63
CA PHE A 121 -11.96 0.93 4.17
C PHE A 121 -12.49 0.25 2.89
N GLU A 122 -13.82 0.13 2.74
CA GLU A 122 -14.44 -0.30 1.49
C GLU A 122 -14.02 0.63 0.33
N THR A 123 -14.15 1.94 0.54
CA THR A 123 -13.79 2.95 -0.46
C THR A 123 -12.30 2.89 -0.81
N ASP A 124 -11.41 2.76 0.17
CA ASP A 124 -9.98 2.61 -0.08
C ASP A 124 -9.64 1.36 -0.89
N SER A 125 -10.32 0.24 -0.61
CA SER A 125 -10.09 -1.04 -1.31
C SER A 125 -10.50 -0.95 -2.77
N ILE A 126 -11.65 -0.33 -3.04
CA ILE A 126 -12.15 -0.09 -4.40
C ILE A 126 -11.23 0.86 -5.15
N GLN A 127 -10.88 2.00 -4.55
CA GLN A 127 -10.00 2.97 -5.18
C GLN A 127 -8.59 2.40 -5.41
N LEU A 128 -8.09 1.50 -4.55
CA LEU A 128 -6.84 0.77 -4.78
C LEU A 128 -6.93 -0.07 -6.05
N LEU A 129 -7.98 -0.90 -6.21
CA LEU A 129 -8.15 -1.69 -7.42
C LEU A 129 -8.25 -0.81 -8.69
N GLN A 130 -8.98 0.31 -8.61
CA GLN A 130 -9.05 1.26 -9.73
C GLN A 130 -7.68 1.88 -10.03
N SER A 131 -6.90 2.20 -8.99
CA SER A 131 -5.54 2.73 -9.15
C SER A 131 -4.63 1.73 -9.85
N LEU A 132 -4.84 0.44 -9.58
CA LEU A 132 -4.17 -0.70 -10.19
C LEU A 132 -4.76 -1.13 -11.55
N ASP A 133 -5.67 -0.33 -12.11
CA ASP A 133 -6.35 -0.60 -13.39
C ASP A 133 -7.13 -1.93 -13.43
N PHE A 134 -7.58 -2.44 -12.27
CA PHE A 134 -8.50 -3.58 -12.22
C PHE A 134 -9.90 -3.16 -12.66
N LYS A 135 -10.32 -3.72 -13.80
CA LYS A 135 -11.70 -3.58 -14.30
C LYS A 135 -12.63 -4.61 -13.67
N PRO A 136 -13.93 -4.31 -13.48
CA PRO A 136 -14.90 -5.25 -12.92
C PRO A 136 -14.92 -6.61 -13.62
N ALA A 137 -14.81 -6.62 -14.94
CA ALA A 137 -14.75 -7.86 -15.72
C ALA A 137 -13.53 -8.72 -15.36
N ARG A 138 -12.36 -8.12 -15.15
CA ARG A 138 -11.15 -8.82 -14.72
C ARG A 138 -11.30 -9.36 -13.29
N VAL A 139 -11.89 -8.57 -12.40
CA VAL A 139 -12.17 -8.99 -11.02
C VAL A 139 -13.06 -10.24 -10.99
N ARG A 140 -14.13 -10.26 -11.81
CA ARG A 140 -15.01 -11.43 -11.93
C ARG A 140 -14.28 -12.66 -12.48
N ARG A 141 -13.55 -12.52 -13.59
CA ARG A 141 -12.79 -13.65 -14.17
C ARG A 141 -11.78 -14.25 -13.21
N LEU A 142 -11.08 -13.40 -12.44
CA LEU A 142 -10.16 -13.88 -11.42
C LEU A 142 -10.91 -14.60 -10.28
N ALA A 143 -12.08 -14.07 -9.86
CA ALA A 143 -12.93 -14.71 -8.86
C ALA A 143 -13.43 -16.09 -9.32
N ASP A 144 -13.82 -16.22 -10.60
CA ASP A 144 -14.22 -17.50 -11.20
C ASP A 144 -13.05 -18.51 -11.21
N ALA A 145 -11.80 -18.01 -11.30
CA ALA A 145 -10.59 -18.80 -11.18
C ALA A 145 -10.12 -19.03 -9.73
N GLY A 146 -10.94 -18.67 -8.73
CA GLY A 146 -10.64 -18.86 -7.30
C GLY A 146 -9.70 -17.81 -6.70
N LEU A 147 -9.39 -16.73 -7.42
CA LEU A 147 -8.56 -15.61 -6.95
C LEU A 147 -9.45 -14.40 -6.64
N ASN A 148 -9.27 -13.75 -5.50
CA ASN A 148 -10.15 -12.64 -5.10
C ASN A 148 -9.39 -11.31 -4.95
N PRO A 149 -9.30 -10.48 -6.01
CA PRO A 149 -8.63 -9.18 -5.94
C PRO A 149 -9.25 -8.22 -4.92
N LEU A 150 -10.56 -8.29 -4.67
CA LEU A 150 -11.24 -7.44 -3.70
C LEU A 150 -10.85 -7.80 -2.26
N GLN A 151 -10.71 -9.10 -1.96
CA GLN A 151 -10.18 -9.57 -0.67
C GLN A 151 -8.71 -9.17 -0.51
N ALA A 152 -7.88 -9.34 -1.54
CA ALA A 152 -6.47 -8.92 -1.51
C ALA A 152 -6.34 -7.40 -1.30
N ALA A 153 -7.14 -6.58 -1.99
CA ALA A 153 -7.17 -5.14 -1.79
C ALA A 153 -7.64 -4.75 -0.38
N ALA A 154 -8.61 -5.48 0.19
CA ALA A 154 -9.05 -5.26 1.55
C ALA A 154 -7.97 -5.66 2.58
N ALA A 155 -7.25 -6.75 2.35
CA ALA A 155 -6.13 -7.16 3.19
C ALA A 155 -4.99 -6.13 3.13
N TYR A 156 -4.70 -5.63 1.93
CA TYR A 156 -3.72 -4.58 1.69
C TYR A 156 -4.05 -3.31 2.47
N THR A 157 -5.29 -2.81 2.36
CA THR A 157 -5.70 -1.56 3.02
C THR A 157 -5.67 -1.68 4.55
N ARG A 158 -5.92 -2.89 5.08
CA ARG A 158 -5.80 -3.22 6.51
C ARG A 158 -4.38 -3.53 6.99
N GLY A 159 -3.39 -3.64 6.11
CA GLY A 159 -2.02 -4.01 6.49
C GLY A 159 -1.86 -5.48 6.89
N THR A 160 -2.75 -6.32 6.39
CA THR A 160 -2.79 -7.76 6.65
C THR A 160 -2.62 -8.57 5.36
N ALA A 161 -2.22 -7.90 4.27
CA ALA A 161 -1.96 -8.58 3.01
C ALA A 161 -0.79 -9.54 3.18
N SER A 162 -0.99 -10.75 2.66
CA SER A 162 0.06 -11.72 2.47
C SER A 162 0.84 -11.42 1.17
N VAL A 163 2.00 -12.03 1.02
CA VAL A 163 2.75 -12.07 -0.24
C VAL A 163 1.90 -12.51 -1.44
N THR A 164 0.95 -13.43 -1.27
CA THR A 164 0.03 -13.84 -2.33
C THR A 164 -0.93 -12.72 -2.71
N ASP A 165 -1.41 -11.94 -1.74
CA ASP A 165 -2.26 -10.77 -2.00
C ASP A 165 -1.48 -9.69 -2.77
N TYR A 166 -0.25 -9.39 -2.35
CA TYR A 166 0.61 -8.45 -3.07
C TYR A 166 0.90 -8.92 -4.51
N ALA A 167 1.20 -10.21 -4.69
CA ALA A 167 1.44 -10.79 -6.01
C ALA A 167 0.19 -10.75 -6.90
N LEU A 168 -1.00 -11.00 -6.34
CA LEU A 168 -2.26 -10.91 -7.06
C LEU A 168 -2.53 -9.49 -7.57
N LEU A 169 -2.21 -8.49 -6.75
CA LEU A 169 -2.40 -7.06 -7.06
C LEU A 169 -1.31 -6.48 -7.98
N SER A 170 -0.20 -7.18 -8.18
CA SER A 170 0.94 -6.70 -8.97
C SER A 170 0.80 -7.01 -10.47
N ASP A 171 1.35 -6.15 -11.32
CA ASP A 171 1.47 -6.39 -12.76
C ASP A 171 2.58 -7.40 -13.04
N VAL A 172 3.72 -7.25 -12.34
CA VAL A 172 4.91 -8.09 -12.46
C VAL A 172 5.42 -8.48 -11.07
N VAL A 173 5.76 -9.76 -10.89
CA VAL A 173 6.56 -10.25 -9.75
C VAL A 173 7.81 -10.91 -10.31
N ALA A 174 8.97 -10.43 -9.91
CA ALA A 174 10.22 -10.87 -10.52
C ALA A 174 11.42 -10.70 -9.57
N VAL A 175 12.48 -11.44 -9.83
CA VAL A 175 13.82 -11.13 -9.34
C VAL A 175 14.42 -10.13 -10.32
N ALA A 176 14.91 -9.02 -9.78
CA ALA A 176 15.53 -7.96 -10.56
C ALA A 176 16.85 -7.52 -9.94
N ARG A 177 17.86 -7.32 -10.77
CA ARG A 177 19.14 -6.74 -10.39
C ARG A 177 19.08 -5.23 -10.54
N VAL A 178 19.56 -4.50 -9.54
CA VAL A 178 19.77 -3.05 -9.64
C VAL A 178 20.95 -2.79 -10.57
N VAL A 179 20.69 -1.98 -11.59
CA VAL A 179 21.68 -1.52 -12.57
C VAL A 179 22.18 -0.13 -12.22
N GLU A 180 21.29 0.73 -11.71
CA GLU A 180 21.62 2.12 -11.42
C GLU A 180 20.58 2.73 -10.49
N VAL A 181 20.99 3.73 -9.69
CA VAL A 181 20.09 4.60 -8.94
C VAL A 181 20.35 6.05 -9.36
N ARG A 182 19.32 6.73 -9.88
CA ARG A 182 19.39 8.10 -10.38
C ARG A 182 18.51 9.01 -9.55
N ASN A 183 19.07 10.08 -8.98
CA ASN A 183 18.27 11.19 -8.47
C ASN A 183 17.82 12.04 -9.66
N GLU A 184 16.53 12.00 -9.97
CA GLU A 184 15.98 12.71 -11.13
C GLU A 184 14.51 13.11 -10.92
N ARG A 185 14.18 14.33 -11.34
CA ARG A 185 12.85 14.92 -11.23
C ARG A 185 12.24 15.06 -12.62
N LEU A 186 11.38 14.11 -12.98
CA LEU A 186 10.77 14.03 -14.32
C LEU A 186 9.40 14.70 -14.41
N GLY A 187 9.04 15.52 -13.41
CA GLY A 187 7.73 16.19 -13.35
C GLY A 187 6.56 15.25 -13.06
N ASP A 188 6.81 14.01 -12.63
CA ASP A 188 5.81 13.00 -12.26
C ASP A 188 5.61 12.88 -10.74
N GLY A 189 6.22 13.78 -9.95
CA GLY A 189 6.14 13.79 -8.48
C GLY A 189 7.09 12.81 -7.78
N PHE A 190 7.85 12.00 -8.52
CA PHE A 190 8.90 11.13 -7.99
C PHE A 190 10.27 11.83 -8.06
N ARG A 191 11.20 11.40 -7.20
CA ARG A 191 12.49 12.07 -6.98
C ARG A 191 13.70 11.24 -7.38
N SER A 192 13.51 9.93 -7.53
CA SER A 192 14.55 9.06 -8.06
C SER A 192 13.98 7.93 -8.92
N THR A 193 14.86 7.35 -9.74
CA THR A 193 14.65 6.10 -10.46
C THR A 193 15.67 5.09 -9.99
N VAL A 194 15.21 3.88 -9.70
CA VAL A 194 16.05 2.68 -9.65
C VAL A 194 15.86 1.94 -10.96
N LEU A 195 16.92 1.81 -11.75
CA LEU A 195 16.91 1.00 -12.95
C LEU A 195 17.11 -0.47 -12.57
N LEU A 196 16.17 -1.30 -12.98
CA LEU A 196 16.11 -2.71 -12.65
C LEU A 196 16.19 -3.55 -13.92
N GLU A 197 17.13 -4.49 -13.98
CA GLU A 197 17.18 -5.53 -14.98
C GLU A 197 16.49 -6.78 -14.43
N ILE A 198 15.44 -7.24 -15.11
CA ILE A 198 14.69 -8.43 -14.69
C ILE A 198 15.47 -9.66 -15.10
N THR A 199 15.87 -10.46 -14.11
CA THR A 199 16.68 -11.67 -14.32
C THR A 199 15.84 -12.94 -14.29
N ASP A 200 14.73 -12.94 -13.55
CA ASP A 200 13.81 -14.07 -13.45
C ASP A 200 12.38 -13.58 -13.21
N SER A 201 11.45 -13.89 -14.11
CA SER A 201 10.05 -13.48 -14.02
C SER A 201 9.22 -14.60 -13.40
N ILE A 202 8.56 -14.30 -12.28
CA ILE A 202 7.75 -15.27 -11.53
C ILE A 202 6.28 -15.15 -11.93
N LEU A 203 5.79 -13.92 -12.05
CA LEU A 203 4.41 -13.62 -12.43
C LEU A 203 4.39 -12.43 -13.37
N GLY A 204 3.50 -12.49 -14.37
CA GLY A 204 3.40 -11.46 -15.39
C GLY A 204 4.54 -11.51 -16.39
N ARG A 205 4.40 -10.75 -17.48
CA ARG A 205 5.46 -10.62 -18.49
C ARG A 205 6.25 -9.35 -18.21
N ALA A 206 7.47 -9.53 -17.71
CA ALA A 206 8.43 -8.44 -17.66
C ALA A 206 8.92 -8.08 -19.08
N PRO A 207 9.14 -6.80 -19.39
CA PRO A 207 9.74 -6.41 -20.65
C PRO A 207 11.22 -6.85 -20.72
N ASN A 208 11.68 -7.27 -21.90
CA ASN A 208 13.08 -7.68 -22.12
C ASN A 208 14.03 -6.47 -22.25
N ARG A 209 14.12 -5.68 -21.18
CA ARG A 209 14.95 -4.47 -21.03
C ARG A 209 14.85 -3.93 -19.61
N PRO A 210 15.80 -3.09 -19.16
CA PRO A 210 15.69 -2.44 -17.87
C PRO A 210 14.38 -1.65 -17.73
N ILE A 211 13.77 -1.78 -16.56
CA ILE A 211 12.58 -1.03 -16.13
C ILE A 211 12.96 0.01 -15.09
N ALA A 212 12.14 1.03 -14.95
CA ALA A 212 12.33 2.13 -14.01
C ALA A 212 11.38 1.96 -12.82
N LEU A 213 11.93 1.65 -11.66
CA LEU A 213 11.21 1.74 -10.39
C LEU A 213 11.30 3.18 -9.90
N ARG A 214 10.16 3.88 -9.87
CA ARG A 214 10.08 5.28 -9.45
C ARG A 214 9.87 5.37 -7.95
N GLN A 215 10.64 6.23 -7.29
CA GLN A 215 10.63 6.37 -5.84
C GLN A 215 10.42 7.82 -5.43
N ARG A 216 9.68 8.02 -4.33
CA ARG A 216 9.51 9.34 -3.72
C ARG A 216 10.72 9.72 -2.87
N SER A 217 11.50 8.73 -2.44
CA SER A 217 12.84 8.93 -1.91
C SER A 217 13.73 9.59 -2.95
N GLY A 218 14.70 10.38 -2.49
CA GLY A 218 15.62 11.12 -3.34
C GLY A 218 15.83 12.54 -2.86
N GLU A 219 16.72 13.26 -3.52
CA GLU A 219 17.10 14.62 -3.14
C GLU A 219 16.10 15.68 -3.59
N ASP A 220 15.97 16.74 -2.78
CA ASP A 220 15.22 17.93 -3.10
C ASP A 220 16.08 19.04 -3.75
N GLU A 221 15.44 20.13 -4.20
CA GLU A 221 16.09 21.29 -4.82
C GLU A 221 17.15 21.94 -3.93
N ASN A 222 17.05 21.75 -2.62
CA ASN A 222 17.97 22.29 -1.62
C ASN A 222 19.04 21.26 -1.23
N GLY A 223 19.15 20.14 -1.96
CA GLY A 223 20.03 19.03 -1.65
C GLY A 223 19.63 18.23 -0.40
N GLN A 224 18.39 18.36 0.10
CA GLN A 224 17.90 17.55 1.20
C GLN A 224 17.39 16.21 0.69
N THR A 225 17.95 15.12 1.22
CA THR A 225 17.48 13.77 0.93
C THR A 225 16.19 13.48 1.70
N LEU A 226 15.11 13.23 0.97
CA LEU A 226 13.91 12.59 1.51
C LEU A 226 14.12 11.07 1.47
N ARG A 227 13.93 10.41 2.61
CA ARG A 227 13.96 8.95 2.68
C ARG A 227 12.60 8.42 3.13
N VAL A 228 11.98 7.64 2.25
CA VAL A 228 10.76 6.91 2.53
C VAL A 228 11.13 5.50 2.94
N THR A 229 10.94 5.17 4.22
CA THR A 229 11.43 3.91 4.82
C THR A 229 10.75 2.65 4.28
N SER A 230 9.61 2.79 3.62
CA SER A 230 8.87 1.70 2.99
C SER A 230 9.19 1.52 1.51
N GLU A 231 10.13 2.29 0.97
CA GLU A 231 10.60 2.14 -0.42
C GLU A 231 11.93 1.39 -0.42
N LEU A 232 12.18 0.63 -1.48
CA LEU A 232 13.41 -0.13 -1.68
C LEU A 232 14.65 0.74 -1.47
N GLN A 233 15.50 0.33 -0.55
CA GLN A 233 16.81 0.94 -0.34
C GLN A 233 17.81 0.26 -1.28
N ALA A 234 17.75 0.66 -2.55
CA ALA A 234 18.47 -0.01 -3.63
C ALA A 234 19.99 0.16 -3.48
N VAL A 235 20.71 -0.94 -3.65
CA VAL A 235 22.17 -0.98 -3.75
C VAL A 235 22.53 -1.51 -5.13
N ASP A 236 23.41 -0.80 -5.83
CA ASP A 236 23.86 -1.19 -7.16
C ASP A 236 24.44 -2.61 -7.19
N GLY A 237 24.11 -3.37 -8.23
CA GLY A 237 24.50 -4.76 -8.40
C GLY A 237 23.74 -5.79 -7.55
N GLN A 238 22.97 -5.38 -6.54
CA GLN A 238 22.18 -6.31 -5.71
C GLN A 238 20.92 -6.76 -6.43
N SER A 239 20.47 -7.98 -6.10
CA SER A 239 19.23 -8.55 -6.64
C SER A 239 18.13 -8.53 -5.60
N TYR A 240 16.92 -8.13 -6.03
CA TYR A 240 15.75 -8.01 -5.17
C TYR A 240 14.56 -8.72 -5.80
N LEU A 241 13.71 -9.30 -4.96
CA LEU A 241 12.36 -9.65 -5.33
C LEU A 241 11.51 -8.38 -5.31
N VAL A 242 10.93 -8.06 -6.46
CA VAL A 242 10.11 -6.87 -6.65
C VAL A 242 8.70 -7.25 -7.06
N MET A 243 7.73 -6.47 -6.58
CA MET A 243 6.30 -6.63 -6.82
C MET A 243 5.78 -5.30 -7.34
N LEU A 244 5.60 -5.23 -8.64
CA LEU A 244 5.57 -3.98 -9.39
C LEU A 244 4.19 -3.69 -9.95
N SER A 245 3.78 -2.42 -9.91
CA SER A 245 2.60 -1.94 -10.62
C SER A 245 2.86 -0.68 -11.44
N ALA A 246 2.50 -0.75 -12.71
CA ALA A 246 2.49 0.38 -13.63
C ALA A 246 1.22 1.23 -13.44
N GLY A 247 0.08 0.59 -13.16
CA GLY A 247 -1.17 1.29 -12.88
C GLY A 247 -1.07 2.21 -11.66
N LEU A 248 -0.48 1.70 -10.58
CA LEU A 248 -0.26 2.49 -9.37
C LEU A 248 0.75 3.64 -9.60
N TYR A 249 1.77 3.42 -10.43
CA TYR A 249 2.65 4.51 -10.86
C TYR A 249 1.83 5.62 -11.54
N GLY A 250 0.99 5.26 -12.52
CA GLY A 250 0.12 6.21 -13.21
C GLY A 250 -0.81 6.98 -12.27
N GLN A 251 -1.37 6.29 -11.28
CA GLN A 251 -2.18 6.92 -10.23
C GLN A 251 -1.38 7.95 -9.43
N LEU A 252 -0.24 7.53 -8.86
CA LEU A 252 0.57 8.38 -7.99
C LEU A 252 1.18 9.56 -8.73
N ALA A 253 1.57 9.37 -10.00
CA ALA A 253 2.02 10.46 -10.86
C ALA A 253 0.90 11.49 -11.10
N THR A 254 -0.33 11.03 -11.31
CA THR A 254 -1.49 11.93 -11.50
C THR A 254 -1.87 12.65 -10.21
N GLU A 255 -1.79 11.99 -9.06
CA GLU A 255 -2.00 12.60 -7.74
C GLU A 255 -0.93 13.65 -7.41
N GLY A 256 0.34 13.35 -7.69
CA GLY A 256 1.48 14.20 -7.33
C GLY A 256 1.76 15.35 -8.29
N ALA A 257 1.68 15.11 -9.59
CA ALA A 257 1.98 16.12 -10.62
C ALA A 257 0.75 16.82 -11.18
N GLY A 258 -0.45 16.30 -10.93
CA GLY A 258 -1.68 16.79 -11.55
C GLY A 258 -1.73 16.62 -13.08
N ASN A 259 -0.74 15.96 -13.67
CA ASN A 259 -0.54 15.86 -15.11
C ASN A 259 -0.89 14.44 -15.62
N PRO A 260 -2.09 14.22 -16.19
CA PRO A 260 -2.44 12.92 -16.77
C PRO A 260 -1.56 12.56 -17.96
N ALA A 261 -0.89 13.51 -18.63
CA ALA A 261 0.05 13.20 -19.71
C ALA A 261 1.37 12.60 -19.18
N ALA A 262 1.77 12.84 -17.93
CA ALA A 262 2.89 12.10 -17.32
C ALA A 262 2.55 10.59 -17.19
N SER A 263 1.26 10.25 -17.09
CA SER A 263 0.77 8.88 -17.11
C SER A 263 0.67 8.27 -18.53
N ALA A 264 0.85 9.06 -19.59
CA ALA A 264 0.75 8.61 -20.99
C ALA A 264 2.04 8.90 -21.79
N ARG A 265 2.67 7.83 -22.29
CA ARG A 265 3.89 7.81 -23.17
C ARG A 265 5.28 7.90 -22.54
N GLY A 266 5.40 7.92 -21.21
CA GLY A 266 6.57 7.38 -20.47
C GLY A 266 6.28 6.04 -19.75
N ALA A 267 5.00 5.66 -19.69
CA ALA A 267 4.45 4.68 -18.75
C ALA A 267 4.71 3.19 -19.06
N ALA A 268 5.23 2.82 -20.24
CA ALA A 268 5.47 1.42 -20.58
C ALA A 268 6.63 0.76 -19.80
N ARG A 269 7.36 1.53 -18.98
CA ARG A 269 8.55 1.06 -18.24
C ARG A 269 8.62 1.55 -16.80
N ASN A 270 7.66 2.37 -16.35
CA ASN A 270 7.69 2.97 -15.02
C ASN A 270 6.79 2.18 -14.10
N TYR A 271 7.33 1.80 -12.96
CA TYR A 271 6.65 1.02 -11.94
C TYR A 271 6.85 1.64 -10.58
N VAL A 272 5.96 1.29 -9.66
CA VAL A 272 6.18 1.43 -8.22
C VAL A 272 6.07 0.07 -7.55
N GLN A 273 6.72 -0.07 -6.40
CA GLN A 273 6.65 -1.25 -5.55
C GLN A 273 5.33 -1.26 -4.78
N LEU A 274 4.62 -2.40 -4.77
CA LEU A 274 3.37 -2.62 -4.04
C LEU A 274 3.56 -3.33 -2.70
N GLY A 275 4.55 -4.20 -2.60
CA GLY A 275 4.71 -5.12 -1.47
C GLY A 275 6.04 -5.01 -0.75
N PRO A 276 6.29 -5.88 0.24
CA PRO A 276 7.61 -6.01 0.84
C PRO A 276 8.69 -6.20 -0.23
N THR A 277 9.85 -5.65 0.04
CA THR A 277 11.04 -5.91 -0.79
C THR A 277 11.90 -6.95 -0.12
N TYR A 278 12.39 -7.94 -0.87
CA TYR A 278 13.32 -8.94 -0.35
C TYR A 278 14.64 -8.85 -1.10
N LEU A 279 15.74 -8.89 -0.38
CA LEU A 279 17.06 -9.12 -0.94
C LEU A 279 17.16 -10.60 -1.32
N VAL A 280 17.66 -10.87 -2.52
CA VAL A 280 17.82 -12.22 -3.06
C VAL A 280 19.29 -12.60 -3.02
N GLN A 281 19.60 -13.69 -2.31
CA GLN A 281 20.96 -14.24 -2.21
C GLN A 281 20.91 -15.74 -2.54
N GLY A 282 21.14 -16.07 -3.81
CA GLY A 282 20.86 -17.42 -4.31
C GLY A 282 19.37 -17.73 -4.23
N ASP A 283 19.00 -18.77 -3.49
CA ASP A 283 17.60 -19.11 -3.23
C ASP A 283 17.03 -18.42 -1.98
N THR A 284 17.86 -17.75 -1.16
CA THR A 284 17.43 -17.11 0.10
C THR A 284 16.77 -15.76 -0.16
N LEU A 285 15.66 -15.50 0.55
CA LEU A 285 14.96 -14.22 0.58
C LEU A 285 15.07 -13.58 1.97
N THR A 286 15.66 -12.39 2.04
CA THR A 286 15.78 -11.62 3.28
C THR A 286 14.91 -10.36 3.17
N PRO A 287 13.90 -10.17 4.04
CA PRO A 287 13.07 -8.96 3.99
C PRO A 287 13.91 -7.71 4.26
N VAL A 288 13.75 -6.70 3.42
CA VAL A 288 14.47 -5.41 3.50
C VAL A 288 13.62 -4.36 4.24
N ASP A 289 12.30 -4.54 4.22
CA ASP A 289 11.33 -3.66 4.86
C ASP A 289 10.61 -4.42 5.99
N THR A 290 10.45 -3.80 7.16
CA THR A 290 9.94 -4.45 8.37
C THR A 290 8.48 -4.89 8.21
N GLY A 291 8.19 -6.18 8.38
CA GLY A 291 6.84 -6.65 8.72
C GLY A 291 6.46 -8.06 8.29
N GLU A 292 7.06 -8.61 7.23
CA GLU A 292 6.76 -9.98 6.75
C GLU A 292 8.01 -10.88 6.83
N VAL A 293 7.85 -12.05 7.47
CA VAL A 293 8.94 -13.03 7.75
C VAL A 293 8.91 -14.20 6.75
N SER A 294 7.97 -14.22 5.82
CA SER A 294 7.76 -15.30 4.85
C SER A 294 7.45 -14.70 3.48
N PRO A 295 7.92 -15.29 2.36
CA PRO A 295 8.75 -16.50 2.27
C PRO A 295 10.23 -16.24 2.54
N THR A 296 10.92 -17.27 3.03
CA THR A 296 12.37 -17.23 3.28
C THR A 296 13.20 -17.73 2.10
N THR A 297 12.55 -18.34 1.09
CA THR A 297 13.21 -18.82 -0.13
C THR A 297 12.43 -18.51 -1.41
N LEU A 298 13.14 -18.32 -2.51
CA LEU A 298 12.58 -18.08 -3.84
C LEU A 298 11.83 -19.30 -4.35
N SER A 299 12.33 -20.51 -4.08
CA SER A 299 11.66 -21.76 -4.45
C SER A 299 10.29 -21.91 -3.76
N GLN A 300 10.18 -21.61 -2.46
CA GLN A 300 8.89 -21.63 -1.74
C GLN A 300 7.93 -20.56 -2.27
N LEU A 301 8.44 -19.35 -2.57
CA LEU A 301 7.63 -18.30 -3.17
C LEU A 301 7.05 -18.76 -4.51
N LYS A 302 7.89 -19.29 -5.41
CA LYS A 302 7.46 -19.78 -6.72
C LYS A 302 6.40 -20.87 -6.59
N ALA A 303 6.58 -21.82 -5.68
CA ALA A 303 5.58 -22.85 -5.40
C ALA A 303 4.25 -22.26 -4.90
N THR A 304 4.32 -21.26 -4.02
CA THR A 304 3.15 -20.55 -3.48
C THR A 304 2.41 -19.75 -4.56
N LEU A 305 3.14 -19.15 -5.50
CA LEU A 305 2.58 -18.32 -6.56
C LEU A 305 2.18 -19.09 -7.82
N ALA A 306 2.61 -20.34 -7.98
CA ALA A 306 2.29 -21.16 -9.16
C ALA A 306 0.77 -21.32 -9.41
N PRO A 307 -0.10 -21.52 -8.40
CA PRO A 307 -1.55 -21.52 -8.60
C PRO A 307 -2.07 -20.16 -9.10
N VAL A 308 -1.55 -19.05 -8.54
CA VAL A 308 -1.95 -17.69 -8.94
C VAL A 308 -1.56 -17.40 -10.38
N ALA A 309 -0.34 -17.75 -10.78
CA ALA A 309 0.15 -17.59 -12.15
C ALA A 309 -0.72 -18.36 -13.15
N ARG A 310 -1.05 -19.62 -12.84
CA ARG A 310 -1.95 -20.45 -13.68
C ARG A 310 -3.34 -19.83 -13.82
N ALA A 311 -3.98 -19.49 -12.70
CA ALA A 311 -5.32 -18.91 -12.70
C ALA A 311 -5.37 -17.54 -13.41
N ARG A 312 -4.33 -16.70 -13.28
CA ARG A 312 -4.22 -15.44 -14.03
C ARG A 312 -4.10 -15.67 -15.53
N ASN A 313 -3.24 -16.59 -15.95
CA ASN A 313 -3.10 -16.90 -17.38
C ASN A 313 -4.44 -17.38 -17.97
N THR A 314 -5.16 -18.28 -17.28
CA THR A 314 -6.49 -18.73 -17.72
C THR A 314 -7.50 -17.58 -17.79
N ALA A 315 -7.51 -16.67 -16.81
CA ALA A 315 -8.42 -15.53 -16.79
C ALA A 315 -8.09 -14.47 -17.85
N ASP A 316 -6.82 -14.32 -18.22
CA ASP A 316 -6.35 -13.39 -19.25
C ASP A 316 -6.55 -13.98 -20.65
N ASP A 317 -6.35 -15.30 -20.85
CA ASP A 317 -6.61 -16.01 -22.11
C ASP A 317 -8.12 -16.12 -22.44
N ALA A 318 -8.98 -16.15 -21.41
CA ALA A 318 -10.44 -16.13 -21.56
C ALA A 318 -11.02 -14.75 -21.90
N ALA A 319 -10.18 -13.71 -22.00
CA ALA A 319 -10.63 -12.40 -22.46
C ALA A 319 -10.97 -12.46 -23.96
N PRO A 320 -12.13 -11.93 -24.41
CA PRO A 320 -12.41 -11.84 -25.84
C PRO A 320 -11.28 -11.03 -26.49
N ALA A 321 -10.73 -11.57 -27.59
CA ALA A 321 -9.77 -10.85 -28.42
C ALA A 321 -10.35 -9.46 -28.71
N GLN A 322 -9.62 -8.41 -28.33
CA GLN A 322 -10.03 -7.06 -28.66
C GLN A 322 -10.26 -7.00 -30.18
N GLU A 323 -11.51 -6.76 -30.59
CA GLU A 323 -11.84 -6.45 -31.97
C GLU A 323 -10.89 -5.36 -32.44
N THR A 324 -10.08 -5.73 -33.43
CA THR A 324 -9.22 -4.81 -34.15
C THR A 324 -10.16 -3.86 -34.88
N VAL A 325 -10.42 -2.68 -34.31
CA VAL A 325 -11.11 -1.62 -35.02
C VAL A 325 -10.20 -1.20 -36.16
N GLN A 326 -10.62 -1.53 -37.39
CA GLN A 326 -10.01 -1.09 -38.64
C GLN A 326 -10.22 0.41 -38.85
#